data_AF-A0A4D4KMF2-F1
#
_entry.id   AF-A0A4D4KMF2-F1
#
_cell.length_a   1.000
_cell.length_b   1.000
_cell.length_c   1.000
_cell.angle_alpha   90.00
_cell.angle_beta   90.00
_cell.angle_gamma   90.00
#
_symmetry.space_group_name_H-M   'P 1'
#
loop_
_entity.id
_entity.type
_entity.pdbx_description
1 polymer ?
#
loop_
_entity_poly.entity_id
_entity_poly.type
_entity_poly.pdbx_seq_one_letter_code
_entity_poly.pdbx_strand_id
1 'polypeptide(L)'
;MPNTMKHTARQSPTRTLATLIRAMDDQRAVTITYISSDGEESVRTIEIHDIRTTRAGRIIIRAMCRMRGEMRTFHPAQIVTYTVHRMGFAMDAPADETPSTHMAKTPRRLISLELDRDYPDPVTLAA
;
A
#
# COMPACT_ATOMS: atom_id res chain seq x y z
N MET A 1 18.21 0.19 -10.15
CA MET A 1 17.45 -0.57 -11.17
C MET A 1 16.74 0.38 -12.12
N PRO A 2 16.77 0.19 -13.46
CA PRO A 2 15.94 0.98 -14.37
C PRO A 2 14.46 0.82 -14.01
N ASN A 3 13.65 1.86 -14.25
CA ASN A 3 12.21 1.84 -14.02
C ASN A 3 11.56 0.96 -15.11
N THR A 4 11.55 -0.35 -14.91
CA THR A 4 10.90 -1.29 -15.84
C THR A 4 9.44 -1.48 -15.45
N MET A 5 8.54 -1.29 -16.41
CA MET A 5 7.12 -1.58 -16.25
C MET A 5 6.89 -3.07 -16.06
N LYS A 6 6.01 -3.42 -15.11
CA LYS A 6 5.63 -4.80 -14.80
C LYS A 6 4.14 -5.00 -15.08
N HIS A 7 3.79 -6.10 -15.73
CA HIS A 7 2.40 -6.53 -15.92
C HIS A 7 1.98 -7.50 -14.82
N THR A 8 0.90 -7.20 -14.12
CA THR A 8 0.42 -8.03 -13.00
C THR A 8 -0.10 -9.38 -13.47
N ALA A 9 -0.69 -9.47 -14.66
CA ALA A 9 -1.15 -10.72 -15.27
C ALA A 9 -0.02 -11.75 -15.52
N ARG A 10 1.24 -11.30 -15.58
CA ARG A 10 2.43 -12.17 -15.76
C ARG A 10 3.17 -12.40 -14.44
N GLN A 11 2.56 -12.08 -13.30
CA GLN A 11 3.15 -12.20 -11.97
C GLN A 11 2.16 -12.81 -11.00
N SER A 12 2.64 -13.59 -10.04
CA SER A 12 1.80 -14.02 -8.92
C SER A 12 1.33 -12.79 -8.12
N PRO A 13 0.10 -12.77 -7.58
CA PRO A 13 -0.40 -11.68 -6.74
C PRO A 13 0.55 -11.33 -5.58
N THR A 14 1.13 -12.33 -4.93
CA THR A 14 2.09 -12.15 -3.82
C THR A 14 3.34 -11.38 -4.23
N ARG A 15 3.86 -11.62 -5.44
CA ARG A 15 5.04 -10.92 -5.97
C ARG A 15 4.74 -9.46 -6.29
N THR A 16 3.56 -9.18 -6.84
CA THR A 16 3.07 -7.81 -7.04
C THR A 16 2.97 -7.10 -5.70
N LEU A 17 2.26 -7.70 -4.74
CA LEU A 17 2.07 -7.15 -3.40
C LEU A 17 3.41 -6.89 -2.68
N ALA A 18 4.32 -7.86 -2.67
CA ALA A 18 5.64 -7.71 -2.06
C ALA A 18 6.45 -6.57 -2.68
N THR A 19 6.29 -6.32 -3.99
CA THR A 19 6.95 -5.19 -4.64
C THR A 19 6.33 -3.86 -4.22
N LEU A 20 5.01 -3.79 -4.09
CA LEU A 20 4.31 -2.58 -3.64
C LEU A 20 4.58 -2.26 -2.17
N ILE A 21 4.67 -3.28 -1.32
CA ILE A 21 5.09 -3.13 0.09
C ILE A 21 6.50 -2.55 0.16
N ARG A 22 7.46 -3.09 -0.58
CA ARG A 22 8.82 -2.51 -0.61
C ARG A 22 8.84 -1.07 -1.12
N ALA A 23 8.02 -0.75 -2.13
CA ALA A 23 7.92 0.63 -2.61
C ALA A 23 7.33 1.58 -1.55
N MET A 24 6.37 1.11 -0.74
CA MET A 24 5.85 1.83 0.43
C MET A 24 6.94 2.05 1.47
N ASP A 25 7.65 0.98 1.87
CA ASP A 25 8.70 1.02 2.90
C ASP A 25 9.86 1.94 2.49
N ASP A 26 10.29 1.88 1.22
CA ASP A 26 11.33 2.72 0.64
C ASP A 26 10.83 4.14 0.25
N GLN A 27 9.56 4.44 0.49
CA GLN A 27 8.89 5.69 0.11
C GLN A 27 9.11 6.09 -1.35
N ARG A 28 8.98 5.12 -2.27
CA ARG A 28 9.11 5.29 -3.72
C ARG A 28 7.76 5.44 -4.39
N ALA A 29 7.61 6.49 -5.19
CA ALA A 29 6.40 6.67 -5.98
C ALA A 29 6.23 5.55 -7.02
N VAL A 30 4.98 5.15 -7.27
CA VAL A 30 4.63 4.08 -8.20
C VAL A 30 3.65 4.61 -9.24
N THR A 31 3.93 4.44 -10.52
CA THR A 31 2.92 4.66 -11.57
C THR A 31 2.20 3.36 -11.85
N ILE A 32 0.87 3.39 -11.84
CA ILE A 32 -0.01 2.26 -12.10
C ILE A 32 -0.92 2.54 -13.30
N THR A 33 -1.22 1.50 -14.06
CA THR A 33 -2.43 1.43 -14.89
C THR A 33 -3.51 0.76 -14.06
N TYR A 34 -4.65 1.43 -13.89
CA TYR A 34 -5.73 1.01 -13.02
C TYR A 34 -7.07 0.97 -13.75
N ILE A 35 -7.80 -0.13 -13.58
CA ILE A 35 -9.19 -0.27 -14.06
C ILE A 35 -10.13 -0.02 -12.89
N SER A 36 -10.97 1.01 -12.97
CA SER A 36 -11.95 1.34 -11.93
C SER A 36 -13.05 0.28 -11.83
N SER A 37 -13.93 0.39 -10.83
CA SER A 37 -15.14 -0.45 -10.72
C SER A 37 -16.03 -0.35 -11.96
N ASP A 38 -15.99 0.80 -12.63
CA ASP A 38 -16.87 1.13 -13.75
C ASP A 38 -16.23 0.72 -15.09
N GLY A 39 -15.03 0.10 -15.03
CA GLY A 39 -14.29 -0.39 -16.20
C GLY A 39 -13.39 0.66 -16.85
N GLU A 40 -13.35 1.89 -16.36
CA GLU A 40 -12.49 2.94 -16.91
C GLU A 40 -11.02 2.69 -16.58
N GLU A 41 -10.18 2.70 -17.60
CA GLU A 41 -8.73 2.63 -17.47
C GLU A 41 -8.13 4.02 -17.21
N SER A 42 -7.22 4.11 -16.24
CA SER A 42 -6.48 5.34 -15.97
C SER A 42 -5.02 5.05 -15.58
N VAL A 43 -4.12 5.94 -15.96
CA VAL A 43 -2.71 5.91 -15.54
C VAL A 43 -2.52 6.92 -14.40
N ARG A 44 -1.97 6.48 -13.27
CA ARG A 44 -1.83 7.30 -12.06
C ARG A 44 -0.50 7.07 -11.40
N THR A 45 0.15 8.15 -10.99
CA THR A 45 1.28 8.09 -10.05
C THR A 45 0.76 8.21 -8.63
N ILE A 46 1.10 7.23 -7.80
CA ILE A 46 0.64 7.08 -6.43
C ILE A 46 1.82 6.98 -5.44
N GLU A 47 1.63 7.51 -4.25
CA GLU A 47 2.56 7.42 -3.12
C GLU A 47 1.89 6.57 -2.06
N ILE A 48 2.34 5.33 -1.91
CA ILE A 48 1.67 4.35 -1.05
C ILE A 48 1.99 4.67 0.40
N HIS A 49 1.02 5.12 1.18
CA HIS A 49 1.23 5.39 2.60
C HIS A 49 0.83 4.22 3.48
N ASP A 50 -0.07 3.38 2.99
CA ASP A 50 -0.61 2.28 3.76
C ASP A 50 -1.12 1.15 2.86
N ILE A 51 -0.96 -0.08 3.30
CA ILE A 51 -1.56 -1.26 2.67
C ILE A 51 -2.25 -2.02 3.80
N ARG A 52 -3.52 -2.36 3.68
CA ARG A 52 -4.22 -3.03 4.79
C ARG A 52 -5.18 -4.09 4.31
N THR A 53 -5.46 -5.05 5.18
CA THR A 53 -6.53 -6.03 4.99
C THR A 53 -7.80 -5.47 5.64
N THR A 54 -8.87 -5.39 4.87
CA THR A 54 -10.20 -4.98 5.36
C THR A 54 -10.84 -6.10 6.17
N ARG A 55 -11.88 -5.79 6.95
CA ARG A 55 -12.69 -6.78 7.69
C ARG A 55 -13.22 -7.90 6.78
N ALA A 56 -13.47 -7.61 5.50
CA ALA A 56 -13.92 -8.58 4.51
C ALA A 56 -12.78 -9.45 3.91
N GLY A 57 -11.56 -9.38 4.47
CA GLY A 57 -10.39 -10.13 4.00
C GLY A 57 -9.78 -9.61 2.70
N ARG A 58 -10.19 -8.41 2.23
CA ARG A 58 -9.65 -7.82 0.99
C ARG A 58 -8.48 -6.91 1.28
N ILE A 59 -7.44 -6.99 0.46
CA ILE A 59 -6.31 -6.08 0.51
C ILE A 59 -6.67 -4.78 -0.22
N ILE A 60 -6.35 -3.65 0.40
CA ILE A 60 -6.44 -2.32 -0.18
C ILE A 60 -5.12 -1.58 -0.04
N ILE A 61 -4.84 -0.71 -1.01
CA ILE A 61 -3.70 0.19 -1.03
C ILE A 61 -4.25 1.59 -0.83
N ARG A 62 -3.80 2.30 0.20
CA ARG A 62 -4.10 3.71 0.40
C ARG A 62 -2.89 4.52 0.01
N ALA A 63 -3.11 5.42 -0.93
CA ALA A 63 -2.04 6.18 -1.52
C ALA A 63 -2.46 7.59 -1.90
N MET A 64 -1.55 8.55 -1.73
CA MET A 64 -1.75 9.88 -2.27
C MET A 64 -1.65 9.82 -3.79
N CYS A 65 -2.69 10.26 -4.48
CA CYS A 65 -2.74 10.25 -5.95
C CYS A 65 -2.25 11.60 -6.48
N ARG A 66 -1.05 11.64 -7.09
CA ARG A 66 -0.45 12.90 -7.59
C ARG A 66 -1.32 13.67 -8.55
N MET A 67 -2.07 12.95 -9.39
CA MET A 67 -2.98 13.57 -10.36
C MET A 67 -4.16 14.30 -9.69
N ARG A 68 -4.62 13.82 -8.53
CA ARG A 68 -5.78 14.37 -7.82
C ARG A 68 -5.40 15.22 -6.61
N GLY A 69 -4.19 15.07 -6.08
CA GLY A 69 -3.73 15.75 -4.87
C GLY A 69 -4.39 15.24 -3.59
N GLU A 70 -5.02 14.06 -3.62
CA GLU A 70 -5.81 13.53 -2.50
C GLU A 70 -5.50 12.06 -2.22
N MET A 71 -5.77 11.63 -0.98
CA MET A 71 -5.64 10.23 -0.55
C MET A 71 -6.75 9.40 -1.19
N ARG A 72 -6.38 8.29 -1.83
CA ARG A 72 -7.32 7.38 -2.48
C ARG A 72 -7.02 5.92 -2.16
N THR A 73 -8.06 5.10 -2.30
CA THR A 73 -7.99 3.66 -2.12
C THR A 73 -7.96 2.97 -3.48
N PHE A 74 -7.02 2.03 -3.64
CA PHE A 74 -6.85 1.22 -4.83
C PHE A 74 -6.88 -0.26 -4.46
N HIS A 75 -7.54 -1.07 -5.27
CA HIS A 75 -7.48 -2.52 -5.14
C HIS A 75 -6.30 -3.08 -5.94
N PRO A 76 -5.42 -3.90 -5.35
CA PRO A 76 -4.26 -4.44 -6.07
C PRO A 76 -4.67 -5.33 -7.25
N ALA A 77 -5.83 -5.99 -7.18
CA ALA A 77 -6.37 -6.78 -8.29
C ALA A 77 -6.79 -5.93 -9.51
N GLN A 78 -7.03 -4.64 -9.32
CA GLN A 78 -7.40 -3.70 -10.38
C GLN A 78 -6.18 -2.99 -10.99
N ILE A 79 -4.97 -3.27 -10.50
CA ILE A 79 -3.72 -2.78 -11.09
C ILE A 79 -3.33 -3.72 -12.23
N VAL A 80 -3.31 -3.21 -13.45
CA VAL A 80 -2.93 -3.97 -14.67
C VAL A 80 -1.42 -3.95 -14.87
N THR A 81 -0.84 -2.77 -14.71
CA THR A 81 0.61 -2.57 -14.80
C THR A 81 1.09 -1.65 -13.69
N TYR A 82 2.35 -1.77 -13.33
CA TYR A 82 2.99 -0.84 -12.41
C TYR A 82 4.46 -0.64 -12.72
N THR A 83 4.97 0.55 -12.42
CA THR A 83 6.38 0.93 -12.48
C THR A 83 6.76 1.58 -11.16
N VAL A 84 7.70 0.98 -10.43
CA VAL A 84 8.27 1.60 -9.23
C VAL A 84 9.36 2.58 -9.68
N HIS A 85 9.26 3.83 -9.23
CA HIS A 85 10.21 4.87 -9.59
C HIS A 85 11.34 4.99 -8.59
N ARG A 86 12.39 5.71 -8.98
CA ARG A 86 13.43 6.20 -8.06
C ARG A 86 13.07 7.52 -7.39
N MET A 87 11.97 8.18 -7.75
CA MET A 87 11.57 9.39 -7.04
C MET A 87 10.87 9.04 -5.73
N GLY A 88 11.11 9.86 -4.71
CA GLY A 88 10.49 9.72 -3.40
C GLY A 88 9.05 10.24 -3.38
N PHE A 89 8.42 10.15 -2.20
CA PHE A 89 7.15 10.81 -1.92
C PHE A 89 7.32 12.34 -1.94
N ALA A 90 6.27 13.03 -2.34
CA ALA A 90 6.25 14.48 -2.52
C ALA A 90 5.01 15.12 -1.90
N MET A 91 4.01 14.34 -1.47
CA MET A 91 2.81 14.83 -0.80
C MET A 91 2.75 14.31 0.63
N ASP A 92 2.25 15.16 1.52
CA ASP A 92 1.94 14.75 2.88
C ASP A 92 0.60 14.02 2.91
N ALA A 93 0.56 12.89 3.64
CA ALA A 93 -0.69 12.21 3.94
C ALA A 93 -1.49 12.98 5.01
N PRO A 94 -2.83 12.91 4.99
CA PRO A 94 -3.65 13.48 6.05
C PRO A 94 -3.23 12.98 7.45
N ALA A 95 -3.07 13.90 8.41
CA ALA A 95 -2.50 13.61 9.73
C ALA A 95 -3.33 12.65 10.59
N ASP A 96 -4.64 12.56 10.35
CA ASP A 96 -5.55 11.71 11.12
C ASP A 96 -5.49 10.23 10.73
N GLU A 97 -4.68 9.89 9.73
CA GLU A 97 -4.50 8.50 9.31
C GLU A 97 -3.28 7.88 9.99
N THR A 98 -3.51 7.07 11.02
CA THR A 98 -2.46 6.24 11.58
C THR A 98 -2.02 5.22 10.50
N PRO A 99 -0.76 5.27 10.02
CA PRO A 99 -0.30 4.32 9.02
C PRO A 99 -0.24 2.92 9.65
N SER A 100 -0.72 1.88 8.95
CA SER A 100 -0.40 0.52 9.34
C SER A 100 0.98 0.19 8.80
N THR A 101 2.02 0.53 9.58
CA THR A 101 3.39 0.17 9.22
C THR A 101 3.56 -1.33 9.41
N HIS A 102 3.74 -2.09 8.33
CA HIS A 102 4.06 -3.53 8.38
C HIS A 102 5.47 -3.83 8.88
N MET A 103 6.29 -2.80 9.01
CA MET A 103 7.62 -2.89 9.61
C MET A 103 7.69 -1.98 10.82
N ALA A 104 8.13 -2.55 11.95
CA ALA A 104 8.51 -1.76 13.09
C ALA A 104 9.78 -0.97 12.78
N LYS A 105 9.69 0.36 12.82
CA LYS A 105 10.84 1.25 12.59
C LYS A 105 11.83 1.29 13.76
N THR A 106 11.46 0.73 14.92
CA THR A 106 12.30 0.67 16.12
C THR A 106 12.12 -0.67 16.84
N PRO A 107 13.13 -1.14 17.61
CA PRO A 107 13.00 -2.34 18.43
C PRO A 107 11.82 -2.28 19.40
N ARG A 108 11.56 -1.11 19.99
CA ARG A 108 10.42 -0.89 20.89
C ARG A 108 9.08 -1.14 20.18
N ARG A 109 8.92 -0.62 18.96
CA ARG A 109 7.68 -0.83 18.19
C ARG A 109 7.51 -2.29 17.78
N LEU A 110 8.60 -3.00 17.50
CA LEU A 110 8.57 -4.42 17.17
C LEU A 110 8.09 -5.22 18.38
N ILE A 111 8.68 -4.98 19.55
CA ILE A 111 8.29 -5.66 20.80
C ILE A 111 6.82 -5.43 21.11
N SER A 112 6.32 -4.19 20.99
CA SER A 112 4.88 -3.93 21.19
C SER A 112 3.99 -4.71 20.22
N LEU A 113 4.35 -4.78 18.93
CA LEU A 113 3.55 -5.51 17.95
C LEU A 113 3.52 -7.02 18.22
N GLU A 114 4.64 -7.62 18.64
CA GLU A 114 4.68 -9.05 18.98
C GLU A 114 3.93 -9.32 20.31
N LEU A 115 4.04 -8.44 21.30
CA LEU A 115 3.26 -8.56 22.54
C LEU A 115 1.75 -8.46 22.28
N ASP A 116 1.30 -7.50 21.47
CA ASP A 116 -0.12 -7.35 21.12
C ASP A 116 -0.65 -8.58 20.35
N ARG A 117 0.22 -9.24 19.59
CA ARG A 117 -0.10 -10.45 18.83
C ARG A 117 -0.23 -11.68 19.71
N ASP A 118 0.72 -11.89 20.62
CA ASP A 118 0.78 -13.07 21.49
C ASP A 118 -0.12 -12.92 22.73
N TYR A 119 -0.36 -11.69 23.18
CA TYR A 119 -1.17 -11.34 24.34
C TYR A 119 -2.19 -10.25 23.98
N PRO A 120 -3.15 -10.55 23.07
CA PRO A 120 -4.17 -9.58 22.72
C PRO A 120 -4.99 -9.21 23.96
N ASP A 121 -5.23 -7.92 24.17
CA ASP A 121 -6.07 -7.46 25.29
C ASP A 121 -7.45 -8.14 25.19
N PRO A 122 -8.00 -8.67 26.30
CA PRO A 122 -9.28 -9.40 26.27
C PRO A 122 -10.45 -8.53 25.83
N VAL A 123 -10.33 -7.20 25.95
CA VAL A 123 -11.33 -6.22 25.47
C VAL A 123 -11.39 -6.19 23.94
N THR A 124 -10.26 -6.41 23.26
CA THR A 124 -10.14 -6.41 21.79
C THR A 124 -10.72 -7.68 21.14
N LEU A 125 -10.88 -8.77 21.89
CA LEU A 125 -11.45 -10.03 21.41
C LEU A 125 -13.00 -10.03 21.39
N ALA A 126 -13.63 -8.99 21.94
CA ALA A 126 -15.08 -8.89 22.10
C ALA A 126 -15.79 -7.92 21.12
N ALA A 127 -15.08 -7.37 20.11
CA ALA A 127 -15.59 -6.37 19.16
C ALA A 127 -15.61 -6.84 17.70
#